data_AF-A0A2N6CLX5-F1
#
_entry.id   AF-A0A2N6CLX5-F1
#
_cell.length_a   1.000
_cell.length_b   1.000
_cell.length_c   1.000
_cell.angle_alpha   90.00
_cell.angle_beta   90.00
_cell.angle_gamma   90.00
#
_symmetry.space_group_name_H-M   'P 1'
#
loop_
_entity.id
_entity.type
_entity.pdbx_description
1 polymer ?
#
loop_
_entity_poly.entity_id
_entity_poly.type
_entity_poly.pdbx_seq_one_letter_code
_entity_poly.pdbx_strand_id
1 'polypeptide(L)'
;MRLSDKLAVLGQVLRWRLTWSRRDLDFCPDDVDADSFMSARDAVSLIADGSTVISCGMAANARCSALFWAVAEAFQRSGRPRDLTWIAIGGQGGRGRVPGTVEEIGLDGLLACFISGHTETCRSILRLAAAGRTELHVMPQGEMTALLEAQARGETWVTSDTGVGTFLDPRVGRGSAVTPCERNLVEVCGTMLRYTLPDIDIAMFSAPYADRHGNVYFRHAATITENIEAARAARANDGKVLAVVSGLTEHDPEQVSLHADEVDAVVVNPFNEQTGSVPQKRFCASFTPVGDGADHRAIARLRYINRILKITPQRGPVEQMLARLGALTFAREVEPGATVNIGVGFGEEVCRLLYESPLATK
;
A
#
# COMPACT_ATOMS: atom_id res chain seq x y z
N MET A 1 -13.78 19.24 -19.51
CA MET A 1 -12.43 19.77 -19.24
C MET A 1 -12.03 20.72 -20.35
N ARG A 2 -11.49 21.89 -20.01
CA ARG A 2 -10.96 22.86 -20.99
C ARG A 2 -9.66 22.32 -21.61
N LEU A 3 -9.27 22.84 -22.78
CA LEU A 3 -8.04 22.41 -23.45
C LEU A 3 -6.80 22.64 -22.57
N SER A 4 -6.77 23.76 -21.85
CA SER A 4 -5.71 24.09 -20.89
C SER A 4 -5.58 23.04 -19.77
N ASP A 5 -6.68 22.58 -19.19
CA ASP A 5 -6.66 21.52 -18.16
C ASP A 5 -6.07 20.22 -18.71
N LYS A 6 -6.44 19.85 -19.94
CA LYS A 6 -5.93 18.64 -20.60
C LYS A 6 -4.42 18.71 -20.84
N LEU A 7 -3.93 19.85 -21.36
CA LEU A 7 -2.50 20.08 -21.57
C LEU A 7 -1.72 20.06 -20.25
N ALA A 8 -2.28 20.65 -19.18
CA ALA A 8 -1.67 20.60 -17.85
C ALA A 8 -1.54 19.17 -17.32
N VAL A 9 -2.58 18.35 -17.47
CA VAL A 9 -2.55 16.93 -17.07
C VAL A 9 -1.52 16.15 -17.89
N LEU A 10 -1.47 16.36 -19.21
CA LEU A 10 -0.46 15.73 -20.07
C LEU A 10 0.96 16.10 -19.65
N GLY A 11 1.21 17.40 -19.40
CA GLY A 11 2.50 17.89 -18.91
C GLY A 11 2.89 17.28 -17.56
N GLN A 12 1.93 17.14 -16.64
CA GLN A 12 2.14 16.47 -15.36
C GLN A 12 2.53 15.00 -15.54
N VAL A 13 1.76 14.24 -16.34
CA VAL A 13 2.03 12.82 -16.62
C VAL A 13 3.39 12.63 -17.30
N LEU A 14 3.72 13.49 -18.27
CA LEU A 14 5.02 13.44 -18.95
C LEU A 14 6.16 13.75 -17.98
N ARG A 15 6.04 14.82 -17.19
CA ARG A 15 7.03 15.16 -16.16
C ARG A 15 7.22 14.02 -15.16
N TRP A 16 6.11 13.43 -14.69
CA TRP A 16 6.15 12.26 -13.82
C TRP A 16 6.94 11.14 -14.49
N ARG A 17 6.58 10.74 -15.72
CA ARG A 17 7.28 9.68 -16.45
C ARG A 17 8.78 9.94 -16.66
N LEU A 18 9.18 11.20 -16.83
CA LEU A 18 10.58 11.60 -16.98
C LEU A 18 11.34 11.61 -15.64
N THR A 19 10.65 11.68 -14.50
CA THR A 19 11.26 11.83 -13.16
C THR A 19 10.93 10.71 -12.20
N TRP A 20 10.15 9.71 -12.60
CA TRP A 20 9.62 8.67 -11.71
C TRP A 20 10.66 7.70 -11.11
N SER A 21 11.90 7.74 -11.61
CA SER A 21 13.05 6.98 -11.10
C SER A 21 14.04 7.89 -10.38
N ARG A 22 13.73 9.19 -10.29
CA ARG A 22 14.56 10.15 -9.58
C ARG A 22 14.52 9.79 -8.10
N ARG A 23 15.71 9.57 -7.55
CA ARG A 23 15.92 9.19 -6.16
C ARG A 23 17.24 9.76 -5.69
N ASP A 24 17.29 10.02 -4.40
CA ASP A 24 18.50 10.36 -3.67
C ASP A 24 18.44 9.56 -2.37
N LEU A 25 19.27 8.52 -2.28
CA LEU A 25 19.26 7.59 -1.15
C LEU A 25 20.21 8.04 -0.02
N ASP A 26 21.02 9.07 -0.29
CA ASP A 26 21.93 9.69 0.68
C ASP A 26 21.35 10.95 1.31
N PHE A 27 20.21 11.43 0.81
CA PHE A 27 19.58 12.65 1.31
C PHE A 27 19.29 12.53 2.80
N CYS A 28 19.89 13.42 3.57
CA CYS A 28 19.60 13.68 4.98
C CYS A 28 19.44 15.19 5.15
N PRO A 29 18.39 15.70 5.81
CA PRO A 29 18.25 17.12 6.08
C PRO A 29 19.33 17.61 7.07
N ASP A 30 19.93 18.77 6.80
CA ASP A 30 20.95 19.37 7.68
C ASP A 30 20.36 20.05 8.94
N ASP A 31 19.03 20.28 8.96
CA ASP A 31 18.33 21.11 9.94
C ASP A 31 17.30 20.34 10.79
N VAL A 32 17.74 19.25 11.43
CA VAL A 32 16.92 18.38 12.28
C VAL A 32 17.54 18.20 13.67
N ASP A 33 16.69 17.96 14.67
CA ASP A 33 17.10 17.88 16.08
C ASP A 33 17.20 16.44 16.59
N ALA A 34 16.56 15.48 15.90
CA ALA A 34 16.49 14.08 16.34
C ALA A 34 17.50 13.18 15.60
N ASP A 35 18.15 12.29 16.36
CA ASP A 35 19.11 11.30 15.84
C ASP A 35 18.46 10.22 14.95
N SER A 36 17.13 10.13 14.94
CA SER A 36 16.39 9.21 14.08
C SER A 36 16.42 9.62 12.60
N PHE A 37 16.78 10.87 12.28
CA PHE A 37 16.94 11.29 10.89
C PHE A 37 18.21 10.70 10.28
N MET A 38 18.04 9.92 9.21
CA MET A 38 19.15 9.27 8.53
C MET A 38 18.87 9.08 7.04
N SER A 39 19.94 8.78 6.28
CA SER A 39 19.82 8.46 4.87
C SER A 39 19.04 7.15 4.67
N ALA A 40 18.49 6.94 3.47
CA ALA A 40 17.80 5.68 3.16
C ALA A 40 18.74 4.47 3.27
N ARG A 41 20.03 4.66 2.95
CA ARG A 41 21.06 3.61 3.07
C ARG A 41 21.36 3.25 4.51
N ASP A 42 21.43 4.24 5.39
CA ASP A 42 21.67 4.00 6.81
C ASP A 42 20.44 3.36 7.47
N ALA A 43 19.23 3.80 7.12
CA ALA A 43 17.99 3.22 7.63
C ALA A 43 17.87 1.72 7.32
N VAL A 44 18.15 1.29 6.08
CA VAL A 44 18.05 -0.13 5.73
C VAL A 44 19.16 -0.99 6.31
N SER A 45 20.25 -0.39 6.83
CA SER A 45 21.29 -1.13 7.56
C SER A 45 20.79 -1.70 8.90
N LEU A 46 19.63 -1.21 9.38
CA LEU A 46 18.97 -1.71 10.58
C LEU A 46 18.26 -3.06 10.35
N ILE A 47 18.09 -3.48 9.08
CA ILE A 47 17.42 -4.72 8.68
C ILE A 47 18.43 -5.86 8.72
N ALA A 48 18.20 -6.86 9.56
CA ALA A 48 19.05 -8.04 9.65
C ALA A 48 18.67 -9.11 8.62
N ASP A 49 19.57 -10.06 8.37
CA ASP A 49 19.21 -11.28 7.64
C ASP A 49 18.09 -12.02 8.37
N GLY A 50 17.15 -12.59 7.62
CA GLY A 50 16.04 -13.35 8.19
C GLY A 50 14.93 -12.52 8.82
N SER A 51 15.04 -11.19 8.85
CA SER A 51 13.99 -10.32 9.41
C SER A 51 12.66 -10.47 8.67
N THR A 52 11.58 -10.37 9.44
CA THR A 52 10.22 -10.18 8.96
C THR A 52 9.97 -8.68 8.76
N VAL A 53 9.93 -8.27 7.50
CA VAL A 53 9.74 -6.87 7.10
C VAL A 53 8.31 -6.70 6.59
N ILE A 54 7.55 -5.77 7.16
CA ILE A 54 6.30 -5.30 6.57
C ILE A 54 6.53 -3.98 5.85
N SER A 55 6.10 -3.90 4.59
CA SER A 55 5.94 -2.61 3.91
C SER A 55 4.48 -2.26 3.79
N CYS A 56 4.14 -0.99 4.03
CA CYS A 56 2.77 -0.50 3.96
C CYS A 56 2.49 0.24 2.65
N GLY A 57 1.21 0.28 2.27
CA GLY A 57 0.72 1.04 1.14
C GLY A 57 -0.15 0.22 0.19
N MET A 58 -0.80 0.91 -0.75
CA MET A 58 -1.75 0.27 -1.65
C MET A 58 -1.80 0.97 -3.01
N ALA A 59 -1.67 0.16 -4.06
CA ALA A 59 -1.58 0.58 -5.45
C ALA A 59 -0.49 1.65 -5.65
N ALA A 60 -0.90 2.89 -5.92
CA ALA A 60 0.03 3.99 -6.13
C ALA A 60 0.15 4.94 -4.93
N ASN A 61 -0.44 4.59 -3.79
CA ASN A 61 -0.47 5.43 -2.58
C ASN A 61 0.48 4.91 -1.52
N ALA A 62 1.00 5.82 -0.68
CA ALA A 62 1.86 5.53 0.47
C ALA A 62 3.10 4.66 0.14
N ARG A 63 3.67 4.83 -1.06
CA ARG A 63 4.82 4.05 -1.53
C ARG A 63 6.12 4.54 -0.88
N CYS A 64 6.74 3.73 -0.02
CA CYS A 64 8.04 4.00 0.60
C CYS A 64 9.24 3.74 -0.34
N SER A 65 9.19 4.32 -1.55
CA SER A 65 10.11 4.05 -2.67
C SER A 65 11.60 4.12 -2.34
N ALA A 66 12.02 5.09 -1.52
CA ALA A 66 13.41 5.25 -1.10
C ALA A 66 13.94 4.01 -0.38
N LEU A 67 13.15 3.41 0.52
CA LEU A 67 13.56 2.23 1.26
C LEU A 67 13.58 0.98 0.38
N PHE A 68 12.60 0.78 -0.51
CA PHE A 68 12.63 -0.33 -1.47
C PHE A 68 13.90 -0.31 -2.33
N TRP A 69 14.28 0.87 -2.84
CA TRP A 69 15.52 1.03 -3.59
C TRP A 69 16.76 0.81 -2.73
N ALA A 70 16.78 1.31 -1.49
CA ALA A 70 17.92 1.16 -0.61
C ALA A 70 18.14 -0.30 -0.19
N VAL A 71 17.08 -1.06 0.12
CA VAL A 71 17.17 -2.50 0.39
C VAL A 71 17.73 -3.25 -0.82
N ALA A 72 17.18 -2.98 -2.02
CA ALA A 72 17.64 -3.61 -3.24
C ALA A 72 19.12 -3.28 -3.53
N GLU A 73 19.53 -2.02 -3.35
CA GLU A 73 20.91 -1.59 -3.55
C GLU A 73 21.87 -2.24 -2.53
N ALA A 74 21.48 -2.30 -1.25
CA ALA A 74 22.26 -2.95 -0.20
C ALA A 74 22.51 -4.44 -0.51
N PHE A 75 21.46 -5.16 -0.90
CA PHE A 75 21.55 -6.57 -1.28
C PHE A 75 22.42 -6.77 -2.52
N GLN A 76 22.25 -5.97 -3.56
CA GLN A 76 23.06 -6.06 -4.78
C GLN A 76 24.55 -5.79 -4.52
N ARG A 77 24.86 -4.90 -3.57
CA ARG A 77 26.25 -4.56 -3.23
C ARG A 77 26.93 -5.59 -2.35
N SER A 78 26.20 -6.20 -1.41
CA SER A 78 26.80 -6.99 -0.32
C SER A 78 26.27 -8.42 -0.18
N GLY A 79 25.20 -8.76 -0.91
CA GLY A 79 24.42 -9.97 -0.69
C GLY A 79 23.59 -9.94 0.59
N ARG A 80 23.46 -8.78 1.26
CA ARG A 80 22.75 -8.58 2.54
C ARG A 80 21.89 -7.31 2.52
N PRO A 81 20.74 -7.27 3.22
CA PRO A 81 20.17 -8.39 3.99
C PRO A 81 19.67 -9.51 3.07
N ARG A 82 19.55 -10.74 3.57
CA ARG A 82 19.07 -11.90 2.80
C ARG A 82 18.07 -12.75 3.58
N ASP A 83 17.39 -13.64 2.85
CA ASP A 83 16.42 -14.59 3.39
C ASP A 83 15.27 -13.93 4.19
N LEU A 84 14.84 -12.74 3.78
CA LEU A 84 13.79 -11.98 4.44
C LEU A 84 12.42 -12.65 4.28
N THR A 85 11.58 -12.53 5.31
CA THR A 85 10.12 -12.69 5.16
C THR A 85 9.53 -11.31 4.91
N TRP A 86 8.88 -11.11 3.77
CA TRP A 86 8.30 -9.81 3.42
C TRP A 86 6.78 -9.85 3.39
N ILE A 87 6.16 -8.95 4.13
CA ILE A 87 4.71 -8.80 4.24
C ILE A 87 4.30 -7.53 3.49
N ALA A 88 3.35 -7.65 2.58
CA ALA A 88 2.72 -6.52 1.90
C ALA A 88 1.22 -6.76 1.81
N ILE A 89 0.45 -6.12 2.69
CA ILE A 89 -0.99 -6.36 2.80
C ILE A 89 -1.71 -5.91 1.51
N GLY A 90 -1.62 -4.63 1.19
CA GLY A 90 -2.17 -4.08 -0.04
C GLY A 90 -1.36 -4.47 -1.28
N GLY A 91 -1.97 -4.32 -2.46
CA GLY A 91 -1.28 -4.51 -3.73
C GLY A 91 -0.24 -3.41 -3.98
N GLN A 92 1.03 -3.65 -3.66
CA GLN A 92 2.11 -2.64 -3.72
C GLN A 92 2.99 -2.73 -4.97
N GLY A 93 2.68 -3.62 -5.91
CA GLY A 93 3.49 -3.86 -7.10
C GLY A 93 3.21 -2.89 -8.26
N GLY A 94 4.19 -2.77 -9.17
CA GLY A 94 4.15 -1.92 -10.35
C GLY A 94 3.89 -2.65 -11.67
N ARG A 95 3.49 -3.93 -11.63
CA ARG A 95 3.30 -4.83 -12.80
C ARG A 95 4.54 -4.94 -13.71
N GLY A 96 5.73 -4.83 -13.13
CA GLY A 96 7.03 -4.82 -13.81
C GLY A 96 7.30 -3.53 -14.59
N ARG A 97 6.56 -2.45 -14.32
CA ARG A 97 6.61 -1.20 -15.10
C ARG A 97 6.92 0.03 -14.26
N VAL A 98 6.40 0.08 -13.03
CA VAL A 98 6.52 1.25 -12.16
C VAL A 98 7.66 1.02 -11.17
N PRO A 99 8.69 1.90 -11.16
CA PRO A 99 9.82 1.78 -10.25
C PRO A 99 9.44 2.15 -8.81
N GLY A 100 10.28 1.76 -7.86
CA GLY A 100 10.17 2.11 -6.44
C GLY A 100 9.04 1.38 -5.73
N THR A 101 8.56 0.28 -6.29
CA THR A 101 7.50 -0.55 -5.74
C THR A 101 8.09 -1.74 -4.97
N VAL A 102 7.23 -2.57 -4.37
CA VAL A 102 7.66 -3.86 -3.79
C VAL A 102 8.32 -4.79 -4.82
N GLU A 103 8.27 -4.49 -6.12
CA GLU A 103 8.97 -5.30 -7.11
C GLU A 103 10.50 -5.16 -7.06
N GLU A 104 11.02 -4.07 -6.50
CA GLU A 104 12.46 -3.82 -6.39
C GLU A 104 13.16 -4.86 -5.50
N ILE A 105 12.44 -5.43 -4.53
CA ILE A 105 12.93 -6.48 -3.63
C ILE A 105 12.71 -7.90 -4.19
N GLY A 106 12.13 -8.04 -5.39
CA GLY A 106 11.99 -9.32 -6.08
C GLY A 106 13.32 -9.82 -6.66
N LEU A 107 14.36 -9.87 -5.83
CA LEU A 107 15.71 -10.31 -6.13
C LEU A 107 15.94 -11.71 -5.55
N ASP A 108 16.59 -12.56 -6.34
CA ASP A 108 16.87 -13.93 -5.95
C ASP A 108 17.85 -14.00 -4.76
N GLY A 109 17.44 -14.66 -3.67
CA GLY A 109 18.17 -14.74 -2.40
C GLY A 109 17.86 -13.62 -1.39
N LEU A 110 17.19 -12.54 -1.80
CA LEU A 110 16.75 -11.49 -0.87
C LEU A 110 15.55 -11.94 -0.05
N LEU A 111 14.58 -12.59 -0.69
CA LEU A 111 13.34 -13.06 -0.05
C LEU A 111 13.35 -14.57 0.12
N ALA A 112 13.15 -15.04 1.34
CA ALA A 112 12.80 -16.42 1.62
C ALA A 112 11.28 -16.63 1.48
N CYS A 113 10.48 -15.65 1.91
CA CYS A 113 9.03 -15.73 1.94
C CYS A 113 8.38 -14.39 1.60
N PHE A 114 7.29 -14.42 0.82
CA PHE A 114 6.44 -13.26 0.56
C PHE A 114 4.99 -13.56 0.96
N ILE A 115 4.41 -12.71 1.81
CA ILE A 115 3.05 -12.87 2.33
C ILE A 115 2.25 -11.62 1.94
N SER A 116 1.12 -11.79 1.26
CA SER A 116 0.38 -10.63 0.76
C SER A 116 -1.13 -10.85 0.66
N GLY A 117 -1.90 -9.76 0.76
CA GLY A 117 -3.33 -9.78 0.46
C GLY A 117 -3.64 -9.70 -1.03
N HIS A 118 -2.69 -9.21 -1.84
CA HIS A 118 -2.89 -9.02 -3.27
C HIS A 118 -1.59 -9.08 -4.09
N THR A 119 -1.44 -10.15 -4.88
CA THR A 119 -0.17 -10.50 -5.54
C THR A 119 -0.10 -10.15 -7.03
N GLU A 120 -1.22 -9.84 -7.72
CA GLU A 120 -1.28 -9.68 -9.19
C GLU A 120 -0.24 -8.70 -9.74
N THR A 121 0.05 -7.67 -8.95
CA THR A 121 0.92 -6.55 -9.32
C THR A 121 2.41 -6.82 -9.11
N CYS A 122 2.79 -7.89 -8.41
CA CYS A 122 4.15 -8.14 -7.93
C CYS A 122 4.90 -9.10 -8.86
N ARG A 123 5.15 -8.72 -10.12
CA ARG A 123 5.58 -9.65 -11.17
C ARG A 123 6.98 -10.21 -10.95
N SER A 124 7.92 -9.46 -10.38
CA SER A 124 9.25 -9.97 -10.03
C SER A 124 9.16 -11.10 -8.99
N ILE A 125 8.41 -10.88 -7.93
CA ILE A 125 8.20 -11.86 -6.84
C ILE A 125 7.44 -13.09 -7.34
N LEU A 126 6.38 -12.91 -8.13
CA LEU A 126 5.65 -14.03 -8.73
C LEU A 126 6.54 -14.92 -9.61
N ARG A 127 7.54 -14.35 -10.30
CA ARG A 127 8.51 -15.14 -11.07
C ARG A 127 9.44 -15.96 -10.17
N LEU A 128 9.92 -15.38 -9.08
CA LEU A 128 10.72 -16.10 -8.09
C LEU A 128 9.93 -17.26 -7.45
N ALA A 129 8.67 -17.00 -7.09
CA ALA A 129 7.78 -17.99 -6.50
C ALA A 129 7.52 -19.16 -7.48
N ALA A 130 7.23 -18.84 -8.75
CA ALA A 130 7.05 -19.85 -9.79
C ALA A 130 8.32 -20.69 -10.05
N ALA A 131 9.50 -20.12 -9.81
CA ALA A 131 10.79 -20.80 -9.91
C ALA A 131 11.20 -21.53 -8.63
N GLY A 132 10.36 -21.54 -7.58
CA GLY A 132 10.67 -22.16 -6.29
C GLY A 132 11.80 -21.46 -5.52
N ARG A 133 12.05 -20.16 -5.80
CA ARG A 133 13.12 -19.36 -5.18
C ARG A 133 12.64 -18.52 -3.99
N THR A 134 11.33 -18.40 -3.79
CA THR A 134 10.70 -17.77 -2.61
C THR A 134 9.38 -18.48 -2.33
N GLU A 135 9.03 -18.64 -1.06
CA GLU A 135 7.68 -19.02 -0.65
C GLU A 135 6.72 -17.88 -0.96
N LEU A 136 5.48 -18.21 -1.33
CA LEU A 136 4.41 -17.25 -1.57
C LEU A 136 3.15 -17.66 -0.80
N HIS A 137 2.69 -16.76 0.06
CA HIS A 137 1.45 -16.89 0.79
C HIS A 137 0.47 -15.77 0.41
N VAL A 138 -0.81 -16.12 0.35
CA VAL A 138 -1.91 -15.17 0.22
C VAL A 138 -2.87 -15.32 1.38
N MET A 139 -3.31 -14.19 1.95
CA MET A 139 -4.28 -14.16 3.05
C MET A 139 -5.28 -13.01 2.85
N PRO A 140 -6.46 -13.04 3.49
CA PRO A 140 -7.39 -11.92 3.38
C PRO A 140 -6.78 -10.65 3.97
N GLN A 141 -6.87 -9.54 3.25
CA GLN A 141 -6.31 -8.24 3.66
C GLN A 141 -6.81 -7.80 5.05
N GLY A 142 -8.09 -7.99 5.37
CA GLY A 142 -8.66 -7.64 6.68
C GLY A 142 -8.10 -8.47 7.84
N GLU A 143 -7.85 -9.76 7.62
CA GLU A 143 -7.28 -10.64 8.66
C GLU A 143 -5.81 -10.31 8.90
N MET A 144 -5.06 -9.94 7.84
CA MET A 144 -3.69 -9.46 7.99
C MET A 144 -3.61 -8.17 8.81
N THR A 145 -4.51 -7.21 8.59
CA THR A 145 -4.54 -5.97 9.40
C THR A 145 -4.97 -6.25 10.84
N ALA A 146 -5.96 -7.13 11.05
CA ALA A 146 -6.37 -7.54 12.39
C ALA A 146 -5.24 -8.23 13.16
N LEU A 147 -4.36 -8.97 12.45
CA LEU A 147 -3.15 -9.56 13.05
C LEU A 147 -2.12 -8.53 13.47
N LEU A 148 -1.96 -7.41 12.75
CA LEU A 148 -1.08 -6.31 13.20
C LEU A 148 -1.61 -5.71 14.50
N GLU A 149 -2.92 -5.47 14.58
CA GLU A 149 -3.58 -5.00 15.82
C GLU A 149 -3.49 -6.03 16.95
N ALA A 150 -3.52 -7.33 16.64
CA ALA A 150 -3.34 -8.41 17.59
C ALA A 150 -1.90 -8.43 18.15
N GLN A 151 -0.88 -8.38 17.28
CA GLN A 151 0.52 -8.33 17.69
C GLN A 151 0.82 -7.10 18.56
N ALA A 152 0.25 -5.93 18.21
CA ALA A 152 0.35 -4.73 19.04
C ALA A 152 -0.22 -4.90 20.47
N ARG A 153 -1.10 -5.90 20.69
CA ARG A 153 -1.68 -6.28 21.98
C ARG A 153 -1.01 -7.53 22.60
N GLY A 154 0.06 -8.05 22.00
CA GLY A 154 0.76 -9.27 22.44
C GLY A 154 0.04 -10.58 22.07
N GLU A 155 -0.90 -10.55 21.13
CA GLU A 155 -1.61 -11.71 20.61
C GLU A 155 -0.98 -12.19 19.29
N THR A 156 -0.95 -13.50 19.07
CA THR A 156 -0.27 -14.10 17.90
C THR A 156 -1.21 -14.60 16.81
N TRP A 157 -2.53 -14.53 17.04
CA TRP A 157 -3.54 -15.04 16.11
C TRP A 157 -4.86 -14.30 16.22
N VAL A 158 -5.67 -14.39 15.16
CA VAL A 158 -7.08 -13.97 15.13
C VAL A 158 -7.95 -15.09 14.58
N THR A 159 -9.22 -15.15 14.98
CA THR A 159 -10.20 -16.11 14.44
C THR A 159 -11.30 -15.41 13.67
N SER A 160 -11.63 -15.92 12.49
CA SER A 160 -12.62 -15.32 11.58
C SER A 160 -13.28 -16.38 10.70
N ASP A 161 -14.51 -16.11 10.27
CA ASP A 161 -15.23 -16.92 9.29
C ASP A 161 -14.87 -16.54 7.84
N THR A 162 -14.18 -15.42 7.63
CA THR A 162 -13.62 -15.04 6.33
C THR A 162 -12.80 -16.20 5.79
N GLY A 163 -13.04 -16.60 4.55
CA GLY A 163 -12.29 -17.67 3.87
C GLY A 163 -12.81 -19.10 4.10
N VAL A 164 -13.75 -19.33 5.02
CA VAL A 164 -14.38 -20.66 5.23
C VAL A 164 -14.99 -21.18 3.92
N GLY A 165 -14.71 -22.44 3.58
CA GLY A 165 -15.19 -23.07 2.34
C GLY A 165 -14.49 -22.60 1.06
N THR A 166 -13.50 -21.73 1.15
CA THR A 166 -12.69 -21.27 0.00
C THR A 166 -11.34 -22.00 -0.06
N PHE A 167 -10.47 -21.64 -1.01
CA PHE A 167 -9.13 -22.21 -1.09
C PHE A 167 -8.26 -21.95 0.17
N LEU A 168 -8.59 -20.91 0.95
CA LEU A 168 -7.94 -20.57 2.22
C LEU A 168 -8.31 -21.51 3.37
N ASP A 169 -9.41 -22.26 3.25
CA ASP A 169 -9.84 -23.19 4.27
C ASP A 169 -9.10 -24.53 4.11
N PRO A 170 -8.26 -24.95 5.07
CA PRO A 170 -7.50 -26.20 4.94
C PRO A 170 -8.38 -27.46 4.82
N ARG A 171 -9.69 -27.38 5.14
CA ARG A 171 -10.64 -28.49 4.95
C ARG A 171 -10.93 -28.78 3.48
N VAL A 172 -10.84 -27.76 2.61
CA VAL A 172 -11.21 -27.87 1.18
C VAL A 172 -10.17 -27.30 0.21
N GLY A 173 -9.14 -26.62 0.73
CA GLY A 173 -8.12 -25.92 -0.02
C GLY A 173 -6.72 -26.10 0.57
N ARG A 174 -5.77 -25.33 0.05
CA ARG A 174 -4.36 -25.39 0.46
C ARG A 174 -4.03 -24.46 1.63
N GLY A 175 -4.99 -23.63 2.05
CA GLY A 175 -4.74 -22.57 3.01
C GLY A 175 -4.03 -21.38 2.37
N SER A 176 -3.18 -20.72 3.14
CA SER A 176 -2.43 -19.53 2.68
C SER A 176 -1.41 -19.82 1.57
N ALA A 177 -0.87 -21.04 1.50
CA ALA A 177 0.24 -21.38 0.62
C ALA A 177 -0.19 -21.37 -0.87
N VAL A 178 0.51 -20.56 -1.67
CA VAL A 178 0.35 -20.51 -3.14
C VAL A 178 1.38 -21.40 -3.83
N THR A 179 2.62 -21.36 -3.36
CA THR A 179 3.70 -22.28 -3.76
C THR A 179 3.68 -23.54 -2.89
N PRO A 180 4.25 -24.67 -3.34
CA PRO A 180 4.43 -25.84 -2.47
C PRO A 180 5.32 -25.49 -1.26
N CYS A 181 4.73 -25.43 -0.06
CA CYS A 181 5.43 -25.32 1.21
C CYS A 181 4.64 -26.06 2.31
N GLU A 182 5.33 -26.50 3.37
CA GLU A 182 4.69 -27.18 4.52
C GLU A 182 4.05 -26.20 5.49
N ARG A 183 4.55 -24.95 5.53
CA ARG A 183 4.05 -23.89 6.40
C ARG A 183 2.65 -23.47 5.97
N ASN A 184 1.75 -23.30 6.93
CA ASN A 184 0.46 -22.64 6.70
C ASN A 184 0.25 -21.55 7.75
N LEU A 185 -0.27 -20.41 7.31
CA LEU A 185 -0.64 -19.28 8.16
C LEU A 185 -2.13 -19.31 8.52
N VAL A 186 -2.86 -20.33 8.06
CA VAL A 186 -4.29 -20.54 8.31
C VAL A 186 -4.52 -21.95 8.81
N GLU A 187 -5.22 -22.06 9.93
CA GLU A 187 -5.59 -23.32 10.56
C GLU A 187 -7.10 -23.39 10.82
N VAL A 188 -7.65 -24.59 10.94
CA VAL A 188 -9.06 -24.78 11.27
C VAL A 188 -9.27 -24.56 12.78
N CYS A 189 -10.24 -23.73 13.16
CA CYS A 189 -10.59 -23.48 14.56
C CYS A 189 -12.11 -23.62 14.76
N GLY A 190 -12.55 -24.83 15.08
CA GLY A 190 -13.97 -25.15 15.19
C GLY A 190 -14.67 -24.98 13.83
N THR A 191 -15.66 -24.10 13.77
CA THR A 191 -16.35 -23.75 12.51
C THR A 191 -15.62 -22.66 11.71
N MET A 192 -14.72 -21.92 12.34
CA MET A 192 -13.98 -20.78 11.78
C MET A 192 -12.56 -21.17 11.35
N LEU A 193 -11.80 -20.18 10.89
CA LEU A 193 -10.38 -20.27 10.61
C LEU A 193 -9.60 -19.42 11.64
N ARG A 194 -8.41 -19.89 12.02
CA ARG A 194 -7.42 -19.14 12.79
C ARG A 194 -6.32 -18.68 11.86
N TYR A 195 -6.03 -17.39 11.87
CA TYR A 195 -5.01 -16.75 11.07
C TYR A 195 -3.80 -16.38 11.94
N THR A 196 -2.60 -16.43 11.36
CA THR A 196 -1.34 -16.05 12.02
C THR A 196 -0.44 -15.27 11.07
N LEU A 197 0.44 -14.44 11.61
CA LEU A 197 1.56 -13.82 10.90
C LEU A 197 2.82 -14.01 11.76
N PRO A 198 4.01 -14.17 11.16
CA PRO A 198 5.26 -14.04 11.91
C PRO A 198 5.36 -12.64 12.54
N ASP A 199 6.09 -12.55 13.65
CA ASP A 199 6.32 -11.32 14.39
C ASP A 199 7.03 -10.28 13.49
N ILE A 200 6.51 -9.06 13.47
CA ILE A 200 7.11 -7.98 12.66
C ILE A 200 8.41 -7.50 13.31
N ASP A 201 9.55 -7.70 12.62
CA ASP A 201 10.85 -7.17 13.05
C ASP A 201 11.09 -5.74 12.54
N ILE A 202 10.59 -5.43 11.34
CA ILE A 202 10.79 -4.14 10.68
C ILE A 202 9.48 -3.66 10.07
N ALA A 203 9.01 -2.47 10.44
CA ALA A 203 7.91 -1.78 9.77
C ALA A 203 8.44 -0.66 8.86
N MET A 204 8.10 -0.70 7.58
CA MET A 204 8.46 0.29 6.58
C MET A 204 7.21 0.97 6.01
N PHE A 205 7.07 2.27 6.18
CA PHE A 205 5.93 2.98 5.63
C PHE A 205 6.29 4.37 5.08
N SER A 206 5.32 5.00 4.43
CA SER A 206 5.44 6.36 3.92
C SER A 206 4.43 7.27 4.59
N ALA A 207 4.89 8.43 5.05
CA ALA A 207 4.04 9.51 5.52
C ALA A 207 4.30 10.81 4.73
N PRO A 208 3.34 11.74 4.73
CA PRO A 208 3.54 13.06 4.19
C PRO A 208 4.71 13.82 4.80
N TYR A 209 4.73 13.96 6.13
CA TYR A 209 5.66 14.85 6.82
C TYR A 209 6.16 14.29 8.16
N ALA A 210 7.30 14.77 8.60
CA ALA A 210 7.76 14.71 9.98
C ALA A 210 8.10 16.12 10.49
N ASP A 211 8.13 16.36 11.80
CA ASP A 211 8.74 17.56 12.36
C ASP A 211 10.24 17.34 12.66
N ARG A 212 10.95 18.38 13.10
CA ARG A 212 12.39 18.29 13.43
C ARG A 212 12.71 17.38 14.61
N HIS A 213 11.72 17.04 15.43
CA HIS A 213 11.87 16.15 16.57
C HIS A 213 11.65 14.68 16.20
N GLY A 214 11.21 14.39 14.97
CA GLY A 214 10.97 13.04 14.48
C GLY A 214 9.52 12.57 14.65
N ASN A 215 8.60 13.43 15.09
CA ASN A 215 7.18 13.10 15.11
C ASN A 215 6.65 13.02 13.68
N VAL A 216 5.78 12.04 13.38
CA VAL A 216 5.27 11.76 12.04
C VAL A 216 3.81 12.17 11.90
N TYR A 217 3.48 12.74 10.73
CA TYR A 217 2.17 13.34 10.43
C TYR A 217 1.57 12.78 9.14
N PHE A 218 0.32 12.33 9.20
CA PHE A 218 -0.47 11.88 8.03
C PHE A 218 -1.29 12.98 7.34
N ARG A 219 -1.08 14.24 7.72
CA ARG A 219 -1.77 15.38 7.10
C ARG A 219 -1.54 15.41 5.59
N HIS A 220 -2.63 15.52 4.84
CA HIS A 220 -2.67 15.51 3.37
C HIS A 220 -2.23 14.19 2.71
N ALA A 221 -2.19 13.07 3.44
CA ALA A 221 -2.08 11.75 2.82
C ALA A 221 -3.33 11.46 1.97
N ALA A 222 -3.14 10.78 0.83
CA ALA A 222 -4.28 10.27 0.06
C ALA A 222 -4.95 9.06 0.73
N THR A 223 -4.16 8.23 1.39
CA THR A 223 -4.58 7.06 2.15
C THR A 223 -3.62 6.86 3.33
N ILE A 224 -4.14 6.41 4.47
CA ILE A 224 -3.31 6.06 5.64
C ILE A 224 -2.90 4.59 5.62
N THR A 225 -3.78 3.69 5.15
CA THR A 225 -3.51 2.23 5.12
C THR A 225 -3.16 1.69 6.52
N GLU A 226 -2.33 0.65 6.62
CA GLU A 226 -1.95 -0.04 7.86
C GLU A 226 -0.67 0.52 8.54
N ASN A 227 -0.31 1.79 8.29
CA ASN A 227 0.99 2.33 8.68
C ASN A 227 1.21 2.35 10.20
N ILE A 228 0.18 2.74 10.97
CA ILE A 228 0.28 2.90 12.43
C ILE A 228 0.25 1.53 13.10
N GLU A 229 -0.60 0.64 12.61
CA GLU A 229 -0.77 -0.73 13.07
C GLU A 229 0.52 -1.53 12.85
N ALA A 230 1.16 -1.38 11.69
CA ALA A 230 2.45 -2.00 11.40
C ALA A 230 3.56 -1.48 12.33
N ALA A 231 3.63 -0.17 12.56
CA ALA A 231 4.59 0.42 13.48
C ALA A 231 4.43 -0.14 14.90
N ARG A 232 3.19 -0.15 15.42
CA ARG A 232 2.89 -0.67 16.76
C ARG A 232 3.15 -2.17 16.89
N ALA A 233 2.83 -2.96 15.86
CA ALA A 233 3.17 -4.38 15.83
C ALA A 233 4.70 -4.59 15.92
N ALA A 234 5.48 -3.84 15.14
CA ALA A 234 6.94 -3.90 15.22
C ALA A 234 7.45 -3.55 16.63
N ARG A 235 6.97 -2.44 17.21
CA ARG A 235 7.37 -2.03 18.56
C ARG A 235 6.99 -3.05 19.64
N ALA A 236 5.82 -3.67 19.53
CA ALA A 236 5.39 -4.72 20.47
C ALA A 236 6.26 -5.98 20.42
N ASN A 237 6.95 -6.20 19.29
CA ASN A 237 7.85 -7.33 19.08
C ASN A 237 9.34 -6.94 19.21
N ASP A 238 9.66 -5.81 19.86
CA ASP A 238 11.02 -5.26 19.98
C ASP A 238 11.70 -4.97 18.62
N GLY A 239 10.90 -4.84 17.56
CA GLY A 239 11.30 -4.48 16.21
C GLY A 239 11.48 -2.98 16.00
N LYS A 240 11.83 -2.60 14.76
CA LYS A 240 12.15 -1.22 14.37
C LYS A 240 11.17 -0.62 13.37
N VAL A 241 11.03 0.69 13.43
CA VAL A 241 10.09 1.46 12.62
C VAL A 241 10.83 2.47 11.72
N LEU A 242 10.68 2.31 10.40
CA LEU A 242 11.35 3.09 9.37
C LEU A 242 10.32 3.87 8.56
N ALA A 243 10.27 5.19 8.76
CA ALA A 243 9.34 6.08 8.11
C ALA A 243 10.01 6.85 6.96
N VAL A 244 9.47 6.74 5.74
CA VAL A 244 9.81 7.66 4.65
C VAL A 244 8.86 8.85 4.68
N VAL A 245 9.39 10.06 4.83
CA VAL A 245 8.60 11.30 4.78
C VAL A 245 8.93 12.13 3.56
N SER A 246 7.98 12.94 3.09
CA SER A 246 8.20 13.76 1.90
C SER A 246 8.91 15.08 2.21
N GLY A 247 8.85 15.54 3.46
CA GLY A 247 9.51 16.75 3.92
C GLY A 247 9.22 17.04 5.39
N LEU A 248 9.79 18.14 5.88
CA LEU A 248 9.59 18.61 7.24
C LEU A 248 8.36 19.52 7.35
N THR A 249 7.72 19.52 8.52
CA THR A 249 6.64 20.43 8.92
C THR A 249 6.94 21.07 10.29
N GLU A 250 6.21 22.11 10.65
CA GLU A 250 6.21 22.67 12.00
C GLU A 250 5.61 21.65 12.99
N HIS A 251 6.11 21.67 14.22
CA HIS A 251 5.61 20.84 15.31
C HIS A 251 4.17 21.24 15.67
N ASP A 252 3.26 20.28 15.60
CA ASP A 252 1.86 20.41 16.00
C ASP A 252 1.46 19.22 16.88
N PRO A 253 1.41 19.37 18.22
CA PRO A 253 1.07 18.29 19.14
C PRO A 253 -0.28 17.63 18.87
N GLU A 254 -1.26 18.37 18.35
CA GLU A 254 -2.63 17.87 18.15
C GLU A 254 -2.76 16.96 16.92
N GLN A 255 -1.77 17.00 16.02
CA GLN A 255 -1.77 16.24 14.77
C GLN A 255 -0.69 15.15 14.70
N VAL A 256 0.07 14.93 15.77
CA VAL A 256 1.06 13.84 15.84
C VAL A 256 0.34 12.50 15.68
N SER A 257 0.77 11.71 14.69
CA SER A 257 0.21 10.38 14.42
C SER A 257 1.07 9.25 14.97
N LEU A 258 2.40 9.45 14.94
CA LEU A 258 3.38 8.63 15.66
C LEU A 258 4.39 9.59 16.30
N HIS A 259 4.66 9.38 17.57
CA HIS A 259 5.64 10.15 18.33
C HIS A 259 7.07 9.77 17.94
N ALA A 260 8.01 10.68 18.20
CA ALA A 260 9.41 10.49 17.86
C ALA A 260 10.05 9.21 18.44
N ASP A 261 9.60 8.76 19.62
CA ASP A 261 10.06 7.55 20.30
C ASP A 261 9.45 6.25 19.73
N GLU A 262 8.42 6.37 18.89
CA GLU A 262 7.82 5.26 18.15
C GLU A 262 8.52 4.98 16.82
N VAL A 263 9.50 5.82 16.42
CA VAL A 263 10.17 5.75 15.11
C VAL A 263 11.69 5.68 15.26
N ASP A 264 12.30 4.63 14.72
CA ASP A 264 13.75 4.41 14.80
C ASP A 264 14.52 5.09 13.65
N ALA A 265 13.88 5.27 12.50
CA ALA A 265 14.47 5.98 11.36
C ALA A 265 13.45 6.85 10.60
N VAL A 266 13.79 8.11 10.38
CA VAL A 266 13.06 9.05 9.53
C VAL A 266 13.91 9.38 8.30
N VAL A 267 13.47 8.90 7.13
CA VAL A 267 14.13 9.10 5.85
C VAL A 267 13.37 10.14 5.05
N VAL A 268 14.00 11.25 4.70
CA VAL A 268 13.35 12.28 3.89
C VAL A 268 13.53 11.99 2.40
N ASN A 269 12.43 11.75 1.68
CA ASN A 269 12.42 11.62 0.23
C ASN A 269 11.66 12.81 -0.40
N PRO A 270 12.35 13.86 -0.89
CA PRO A 270 11.70 15.03 -1.46
C PRO A 270 10.98 14.76 -2.78
N PHE A 271 11.20 13.59 -3.40
CA PHE A 271 10.56 13.17 -4.64
C PHE A 271 9.33 12.28 -4.41
N ASN A 272 8.99 12.00 -3.15
CA ASN A 272 7.93 11.08 -2.81
C ASN A 272 6.56 11.57 -3.31
N GLU A 273 5.69 10.60 -3.61
CA GLU A 273 4.38 10.83 -4.21
C GLU A 273 3.28 10.72 -3.14
N GLN A 274 2.29 11.63 -3.20
CA GLN A 274 1.02 11.45 -2.47
C GLN A 274 0.27 10.23 -3.03
N THR A 275 0.19 10.20 -4.35
CA THR A 275 -0.31 9.10 -5.17
C THR A 275 0.39 9.20 -6.52
N GLY A 276 0.41 8.12 -7.31
CA GLY A 276 1.11 8.09 -8.60
C GLY A 276 0.87 9.34 -9.45
N SER A 277 1.95 9.97 -9.91
CA SER A 277 2.00 11.24 -10.65
C SER A 277 1.76 12.53 -9.87
N VAL A 278 1.45 12.46 -8.57
CA VAL A 278 1.18 13.62 -7.72
C VAL A 278 2.24 13.72 -6.61
N PRO A 279 3.19 14.66 -6.70
CA PRO A 279 4.18 14.86 -5.64
C PRO A 279 3.52 15.28 -4.33
N GLN A 280 3.96 14.73 -3.20
CA GLN A 280 3.36 15.06 -1.89
C GLN A 280 3.54 16.52 -1.49
N LYS A 281 4.71 17.13 -1.78
CA LYS A 281 4.93 18.58 -1.55
C LYS A 281 4.01 19.49 -2.38
N ARG A 282 3.29 18.94 -3.36
CA ARG A 282 2.28 19.61 -4.19
C ARG A 282 1.03 18.76 -4.26
N PHE A 283 0.60 18.26 -3.10
CA PHE A 283 -0.53 17.34 -2.98
C PHE A 283 -1.79 17.87 -3.66
N CYS A 284 -2.67 16.95 -4.07
CA CYS A 284 -3.98 17.29 -4.58
C CYS A 284 -5.01 17.18 -3.45
N ALA A 285 -5.61 18.31 -3.07
CA ALA A 285 -6.62 18.36 -2.01
C ALA A 285 -7.84 17.46 -2.28
N SER A 286 -8.16 17.18 -3.55
CA SER A 286 -9.23 16.26 -3.93
C SER A 286 -9.00 14.81 -3.51
N PHE A 287 -7.79 14.44 -3.07
CA PHE A 287 -7.50 13.12 -2.48
C PHE A 287 -7.49 13.15 -0.95
N THR A 288 -7.95 14.24 -0.33
CA THR A 288 -7.87 14.44 1.11
C THR A 288 -9.21 14.92 1.66
N PRO A 289 -9.48 14.80 2.97
CA PRO A 289 -10.71 15.31 3.57
C PRO A 289 -10.91 16.84 3.44
N VAL A 290 -9.84 17.60 3.13
CA VAL A 290 -9.91 19.06 2.94
C VAL A 290 -10.24 19.48 1.50
N GLY A 291 -10.66 18.53 0.64
CA GLY A 291 -11.11 18.82 -0.72
C GLY A 291 -12.34 19.72 -0.77
N ASP A 292 -12.49 20.46 -1.87
CA ASP A 292 -13.58 21.41 -2.11
C ASP A 292 -14.90 20.77 -2.57
N GLY A 293 -14.98 19.42 -2.56
CA GLY A 293 -16.15 18.67 -3.02
C GLY A 293 -16.44 18.80 -4.52
N ALA A 294 -15.50 19.31 -5.34
CA ALA A 294 -15.67 19.46 -6.78
C ALA A 294 -15.52 18.13 -7.56
N ASP A 295 -16.27 17.11 -7.14
CA ASP A 295 -16.15 15.71 -7.56
C ASP A 295 -16.21 15.56 -9.09
N HIS A 296 -17.07 16.32 -9.76
CA HIS A 296 -17.20 16.28 -11.22
C HIS A 296 -15.90 16.65 -11.95
N ARG A 297 -15.15 17.65 -11.47
CA ARG A 297 -13.90 18.06 -12.10
C ARG A 297 -12.80 17.04 -11.82
N ALA A 298 -12.75 16.50 -10.59
CA ALA A 298 -11.82 15.44 -10.20
C ALA A 298 -12.06 14.16 -11.01
N ILE A 299 -13.31 13.71 -11.12
CA ILE A 299 -13.72 12.54 -11.93
C ILE A 299 -13.36 12.76 -13.40
N ALA A 300 -13.65 13.92 -13.97
CA ALA A 300 -13.31 14.21 -15.37
C ALA A 300 -11.79 14.15 -15.61
N ARG A 301 -11.00 14.67 -14.67
CA ARG A 301 -9.52 14.61 -14.70
C ARG A 301 -9.03 13.17 -14.62
N LEU A 302 -9.54 12.37 -13.68
CA LEU A 302 -9.18 10.96 -13.52
C LEU A 302 -9.52 10.14 -14.78
N ARG A 303 -10.71 10.34 -15.37
CA ARG A 303 -11.09 9.69 -16.64
C ARG A 303 -10.13 10.07 -17.78
N TYR A 304 -9.68 11.32 -17.84
CA TYR A 304 -8.72 11.76 -18.84
C TYR A 304 -7.33 11.13 -18.63
N ILE A 305 -6.84 11.08 -17.39
CA ILE A 305 -5.59 10.39 -17.02
C ILE A 305 -5.68 8.91 -17.41
N ASN A 306 -6.78 8.23 -17.06
CA ASN A 306 -6.95 6.82 -17.40
C ASN A 306 -7.04 6.56 -18.91
N ARG A 307 -7.60 7.50 -19.69
CA ARG A 307 -7.61 7.38 -21.16
C ARG A 307 -6.19 7.37 -21.74
N ILE A 308 -5.28 8.14 -21.15
CA ILE A 308 -3.88 8.25 -21.58
C ILE A 308 -3.07 7.05 -21.06
N LEU A 309 -3.17 6.76 -19.77
CA LEU A 309 -2.33 5.77 -19.09
C LEU A 309 -2.88 4.34 -19.15
N LYS A 310 -4.17 4.17 -19.45
CA LYS A 310 -4.87 2.87 -19.53
C LYS A 310 -4.64 2.01 -18.27
N ILE A 311 -4.77 2.64 -17.09
CA ILE A 311 -4.53 2.02 -15.79
C ILE A 311 -5.66 1.04 -15.45
N THR A 312 -6.91 1.44 -15.71
CA THR A 312 -8.10 0.60 -15.57
C THR A 312 -8.70 0.26 -16.94
N PRO A 313 -9.38 -0.89 -17.09
CA PRO A 313 -9.89 -1.30 -18.39
C PRO A 313 -10.94 -0.33 -18.91
N GLN A 314 -10.94 -0.06 -20.22
CA GLN A 314 -11.95 0.79 -20.86
C GLN A 314 -13.27 0.03 -21.01
N ARG A 315 -14.39 0.73 -20.90
CA ARG A 315 -15.74 0.14 -20.93
C ARG A 315 -16.40 0.47 -22.28
N GLY A 316 -16.75 -0.57 -23.05
CA GLY A 316 -17.46 -0.47 -24.32
C GLY A 316 -18.98 -0.58 -24.17
N PRO A 317 -19.72 -0.71 -25.28
CA PRO A 317 -21.19 -0.78 -25.24
C PRO A 317 -21.74 -1.94 -24.40
N VAL A 318 -21.11 -3.12 -24.46
CA VAL A 318 -21.53 -4.30 -23.69
C VAL A 318 -21.33 -4.06 -22.21
N GLU A 319 -20.17 -3.53 -21.81
CA GLU A 319 -19.89 -3.20 -20.42
C GLU A 319 -20.89 -2.16 -19.88
N GLN A 320 -21.27 -1.18 -20.70
CA GLN A 320 -22.27 -0.17 -20.35
C GLN A 320 -23.68 -0.78 -20.20
N MET A 321 -24.05 -1.78 -21.00
CA MET A 321 -25.31 -2.51 -20.83
C MET A 321 -25.34 -3.26 -19.48
N LEU A 322 -24.26 -3.97 -19.13
CA LEU A 322 -24.15 -4.67 -17.85
C LEU A 322 -24.17 -3.70 -16.66
N ALA A 323 -23.48 -2.56 -16.75
CA ALA A 323 -23.48 -1.55 -15.71
C ALA A 323 -24.89 -0.95 -15.47
N ARG A 324 -25.68 -0.74 -16.53
CA ARG A 324 -27.08 -0.28 -16.40
C ARG A 324 -27.97 -1.31 -15.72
N LEU A 325 -27.80 -2.59 -16.06
CA LEU A 325 -28.51 -3.67 -15.38
C LEU A 325 -28.14 -3.70 -13.90
N GLY A 326 -26.83 -3.63 -13.58
CA GLY A 326 -26.34 -3.57 -12.20
C GLY A 326 -26.88 -2.37 -11.42
N ALA A 327 -26.94 -1.19 -12.03
CA ALA A 327 -27.53 0.00 -11.40
C ALA A 327 -29.04 -0.16 -11.14
N LEU A 328 -29.78 -0.76 -12.07
CA LEU A 328 -31.20 -1.04 -11.88
C LEU A 328 -31.43 -2.07 -10.76
N THR A 329 -30.65 -3.14 -10.73
CA THR A 329 -30.71 -4.15 -9.66
C THR A 329 -30.36 -3.50 -8.32
N PHE A 330 -29.26 -2.76 -8.25
CA PHE A 330 -28.84 -2.09 -7.02
C PHE A 330 -29.94 -1.16 -6.49
N ALA A 331 -30.51 -0.30 -7.34
CA ALA A 331 -31.58 0.63 -6.94
C ALA A 331 -32.90 -0.06 -6.52
N ARG A 332 -33.08 -1.36 -6.82
CA ARG A 332 -34.24 -2.15 -6.38
C ARG A 332 -34.01 -2.87 -5.06
N GLU A 333 -32.77 -3.26 -4.79
CA GLU A 333 -32.44 -4.14 -3.66
C GLU A 333 -31.79 -3.39 -2.50
N VAL A 334 -31.29 -2.18 -2.73
CA VAL A 334 -30.56 -1.39 -1.73
C VAL A 334 -31.35 -0.15 -1.35
N GLU A 335 -31.69 -0.07 -0.06
CA GLU A 335 -32.45 1.03 0.51
C GLU A 335 -31.63 2.34 0.61
N PRO A 336 -32.27 3.52 0.49
CA PRO A 336 -31.62 4.80 0.76
C PRO A 336 -30.97 4.85 2.14
N GLY A 337 -29.72 5.31 2.20
CA GLY A 337 -28.94 5.39 3.44
C GLY A 337 -28.10 4.14 3.76
N ALA A 338 -28.16 3.10 2.94
CA ALA A 338 -27.29 1.93 3.08
C ALA A 338 -25.80 2.31 2.98
N THR A 339 -24.97 1.68 3.81
CA THR A 339 -23.51 1.75 3.68
C THR A 339 -23.05 0.66 2.74
N VAL A 340 -22.35 1.04 1.66
CA VAL A 340 -21.93 0.12 0.60
C VAL A 340 -20.43 0.16 0.36
N ASN A 341 -19.86 -1.01 0.06
CA ASN A 341 -18.49 -1.15 -0.43
C ASN A 341 -18.51 -1.41 -1.94
N ILE A 342 -17.78 -0.61 -2.70
CA ILE A 342 -17.79 -0.65 -4.17
C ILE A 342 -16.42 -1.14 -4.65
N GLY A 343 -16.38 -2.38 -5.13
CA GLY A 343 -15.18 -2.94 -5.74
C GLY A 343 -14.81 -2.24 -7.05
N VAL A 344 -13.50 -2.19 -7.33
CA VAL A 344 -12.94 -1.76 -8.62
C VAL A 344 -13.50 -2.64 -9.74
N GLY A 345 -13.86 -2.06 -10.89
CA GLY A 345 -14.39 -2.82 -12.02
C GLY A 345 -15.74 -2.33 -12.50
N PHE A 346 -16.75 -3.21 -12.51
CA PHE A 346 -18.11 -2.85 -12.90
C PHE A 346 -18.87 -2.06 -11.83
N GLY A 347 -18.55 -2.26 -10.54
CA GLY A 347 -19.14 -1.51 -9.44
C GLY A 347 -18.99 0.00 -9.61
N GLU A 348 -17.81 0.46 -10.04
CA GLU A 348 -17.54 1.88 -10.32
C GLU A 348 -18.49 2.47 -11.38
N GLU A 349 -18.81 1.69 -12.43
CA GLU A 349 -19.74 2.12 -13.48
C GLU A 349 -21.20 2.09 -13.01
N VAL A 350 -21.55 1.12 -12.15
CA VAL A 350 -22.86 1.07 -11.49
C VAL A 350 -23.08 2.35 -10.67
N CYS A 351 -22.10 2.74 -9.85
CA CYS A 351 -22.19 3.95 -9.03
C CYS A 351 -22.23 5.23 -9.86
N ARG A 352 -21.44 5.31 -10.94
CA ARG A 352 -21.54 6.42 -11.88
C ARG A 352 -22.95 6.55 -12.46
N LEU A 353 -23.54 5.44 -12.90
CA LEU A 353 -24.88 5.44 -13.50
C LEU A 353 -25.97 5.78 -12.48
N LEU A 354 -25.85 5.31 -11.24
CA LEU A 354 -26.74 5.73 -10.15
C LEU A 354 -26.66 7.25 -9.97
N TYR A 355 -25.45 7.80 -9.86
CA TYR A 355 -25.21 9.23 -9.68
C TYR A 355 -25.69 10.10 -10.85
N GLU A 356 -25.45 9.67 -12.09
CA GLU A 356 -25.79 10.44 -13.30
C GLU A 356 -27.26 10.25 -13.73
N SER A 357 -28.04 9.38 -13.09
CA SER A 357 -29.42 9.07 -13.47
C SER A 357 -30.46 9.41 -12.39
N PRO A 358 -31.75 9.53 -12.75
CA PRO A 358 -32.83 9.70 -11.77
C PRO A 358 -33.04 8.50 -10.83
N LEU A 359 -32.30 7.40 -11.02
CA LEU A 359 -32.37 6.23 -10.14
C LEU A 359 -31.83 6.52 -8.74
N ALA A 360 -30.97 7.53 -8.57
CA ALA A 360 -30.47 7.96 -7.25
C ALA A 360 -31.53 8.62 -6.36
N THR A 361 -32.69 9.00 -6.90
CA THR A 361 -33.74 9.73 -6.16
C THR A 361 -34.96 8.87 -5.81
N LYS A 362 -34.94 7.58 -6.16
CA LYS A 362 -35.92 6.60 -5.70
C LYS A 362 -35.28 5.77 -4.61
#